data_AF-A0A662G2H4-F1
#
_entry.id   AF-A0A662G2H4-F1
#
_cell.length_a   1.000
_cell.length_b   1.000
_cell.length_c   1.000
_cell.angle_alpha   90.00
_cell.angle_beta   90.00
_cell.angle_gamma   90.00
#
_symmetry.space_group_name_H-M   'P 1'
#
loop_
_entity.id
_entity.type
_entity.pdbx_description
1 polymer ?
#
loop_
_entity_poly.entity_id
_entity_poly.type
_entity_poly.pdbx_seq_one_letter_code
_entity_poly.pdbx_strand_id
1 'polypeptide(L)'
;MGSKTVTTVSLEFLWTIIYLTIVGIVLSTIYAIIEWFSRDRVIKIFSGERAFVLIGSDAYYGEIHVPPRSGGGFEVLFPPEGIENPETLIAFLLENYRETGDEKFLEEARVLIEDLKEKGILSREITLDSITINPWAPPSLVSRKIDSSEVNNIHMICIFKHLLTEEERRKRWEDLKKLYHPLFFNKVKRKIYNSLVYVKDKIAGTVTKTTYTFMSPLPAELRRGIEDMEKKAIAVVGSVYDSLLENSIGRLITIQVQDVDGETKLYQGVLREYSNKYIAVYDVDYRVQMVARYTGENILKGYPKPMFRLHGKMFKEPQHLAVKELSYNSENKIVSFKLKNIRNEPVKVESIQVNSNKVIVNKVLGPHEDTSIKIASESPSPKIEILYEICKEADVIWPRAKVKVVGLGDYPPTLLRSILSRKVFR
;
A
#
# COMPACT_ATOMS: atom_id res chain seq x y z
N MET A 1 -16.41 59.10 49.55
CA MET A 1 -16.49 58.47 48.21
C MET A 1 -15.07 58.19 47.72
N GLY A 2 -14.77 56.93 47.38
CA GLY A 2 -13.69 56.57 46.45
C GLY A 2 -12.29 56.32 47.01
N SER A 3 -12.09 55.25 47.79
CA SER A 3 -10.75 54.65 47.95
C SER A 3 -10.34 54.02 46.61
N LYS A 4 -9.31 54.58 45.96
CA LYS A 4 -8.68 53.98 44.78
C LYS A 4 -7.70 52.92 45.25
N THR A 5 -8.16 51.68 45.36
CA THR A 5 -7.28 50.51 45.36
C THR A 5 -6.59 50.42 44.00
N VAL A 6 -5.38 50.99 43.91
CA VAL A 6 -4.47 50.68 42.81
C VAL A 6 -3.95 49.28 43.09
N THR A 7 -4.48 48.29 42.38
CA THR A 7 -3.97 46.92 42.34
C THR A 7 -2.55 46.96 41.78
N THR A 8 -1.55 47.08 42.64
CA THR A 8 -0.17 46.78 42.29
C THR A 8 -0.11 45.30 41.95
N VAL A 9 -0.10 45.00 40.65
CA VAL A 9 0.21 43.66 40.15
C VAL A 9 1.58 43.30 40.71
N SER A 10 1.63 42.30 41.60
CA SER A 10 2.90 41.89 42.21
C SER A 10 3.85 41.41 41.11
N LEU A 11 5.13 41.72 41.24
CA LEU A 11 6.17 41.30 40.29
C LEU A 11 6.13 39.77 40.08
N GLU A 12 5.76 39.02 41.12
CA GLU A 12 5.53 37.57 41.09
C GLU A 12 4.38 37.16 40.17
N PHE A 13 3.29 37.93 40.11
CA PHE A 13 2.18 37.68 39.19
C PHE A 13 2.59 37.93 37.75
N LEU A 14 3.38 38.98 37.49
CA LEU A 14 3.95 39.25 36.17
C LEU A 14 4.89 38.12 35.72
N TRP A 15 5.77 37.65 36.60
CA TRP A 15 6.64 36.49 36.34
C TRP A 15 5.85 35.21 36.10
N THR A 16 4.76 34.99 36.83
CA THR A 16 3.88 33.83 36.63
C THR A 16 3.21 33.87 35.25
N ILE A 17 2.73 35.04 34.81
CA ILE A 17 2.14 35.20 33.47
C ILE A 17 3.19 34.98 32.37
N ILE A 18 4.38 35.56 32.50
CA ILE A 18 5.49 35.35 31.55
C ILE A 18 5.84 33.87 31.48
N TYR A 19 5.96 33.20 32.63
CA TYR A 19 6.25 31.78 32.70
C TYR A 19 5.17 30.93 32.01
N LEU A 20 3.89 31.16 32.32
CA LEU A 20 2.77 30.45 31.68
C LEU A 20 2.70 30.70 30.17
N THR A 21 3.03 31.91 29.73
CA THR A 21 3.07 32.26 28.29
C THR A 21 4.19 31.52 27.58
N ILE A 22 5.40 31.49 28.16
CA ILE A 22 6.53 30.74 27.62
C ILE A 22 6.21 29.24 27.55
N VAL A 23 5.65 28.68 28.62
CA VAL A 23 5.21 27.28 28.66
C VAL A 23 4.15 27.02 27.59
N GLY A 24 3.15 27.90 27.43
CA GLY A 24 2.12 27.79 26.41
C GLY A 24 2.68 27.83 24.98
N ILE A 25 3.64 28.71 24.70
CA ILE A 25 4.32 28.79 23.40
C ILE A 25 5.11 27.51 23.12
N VAL A 26 5.85 27.01 24.13
CA VAL A 26 6.62 25.76 24.01
C VAL A 26 5.67 24.58 23.76
N LEU A 27 4.58 24.45 24.51
CA LEU A 27 3.58 23.40 24.33
C LEU A 27 2.89 23.46 22.97
N SER A 28 2.50 24.67 22.52
CA SER A 28 1.91 24.89 21.19
C SER A 28 2.88 24.50 20.06
N THR A 29 4.15 24.87 20.21
CA THR A 29 5.21 24.51 19.24
C THR A 29 5.41 22.99 19.20
N ILE A 30 5.43 22.33 20.37
CA ILE A 30 5.53 20.87 20.46
C ILE A 30 4.29 20.22 19.81
N TYR A 31 3.09 20.73 20.06
CA TYR A 31 1.86 20.22 19.47
C TYR A 31 1.87 20.35 17.95
N ALA A 32 2.26 21.51 17.42
CA ALA A 32 2.40 21.75 15.98
C ALA A 32 3.43 20.80 15.33
N ILE A 33 4.55 20.55 16.02
CA ILE A 33 5.54 19.56 15.60
C ILE A 33 4.91 18.16 15.58
N ILE A 34 4.30 17.69 16.68
CA ILE A 34 3.64 16.38 16.76
C ILE A 34 2.58 16.21 15.66
N GLU A 35 1.79 17.25 15.41
CA GLU A 35 0.76 17.25 14.36
C GLU A 35 1.36 17.12 12.96
N TRP A 36 2.46 17.82 12.69
CA TRP A 36 3.18 17.69 11.41
C TRP A 36 3.72 16.26 11.18
N PHE A 37 4.10 15.59 12.27
CA PHE A 37 4.55 14.19 12.31
C PHE A 37 3.42 13.15 12.46
N SER A 38 2.15 13.57 12.58
CA SER A 38 1.02 12.66 12.80
C SER A 38 0.74 11.74 11.62
N ARG A 39 1.10 12.17 10.41
CA ARG A 39 0.97 11.39 9.17
C ARG A 39 2.32 10.80 8.77
N ASP A 40 2.33 9.49 8.52
CA ASP A 40 3.51 8.75 8.08
C ASP A 40 4.06 9.31 6.76
N ARG A 41 5.37 9.61 6.73
CA ARG A 41 6.02 10.25 5.57
C ARG A 41 6.09 9.37 4.34
N VAL A 42 6.07 8.05 4.49
CA VAL A 42 6.07 7.09 3.37
C VAL A 42 4.67 7.01 2.77
N ILE A 43 3.64 6.81 3.60
CA ILE A 43 2.24 6.73 3.13
C ILE A 43 1.79 8.03 2.46
N LYS A 44 2.25 9.18 2.96
CA LYS A 44 2.06 10.49 2.32
C LYS A 44 2.47 10.54 0.84
N ILE A 45 3.47 9.76 0.42
CA ILE A 45 3.95 9.75 -0.97
C ILE A 45 2.91 9.15 -1.92
N PHE A 46 2.08 8.24 -1.43
CA PHE A 46 1.07 7.53 -2.23
C PHE A 46 -0.34 8.11 -1.99
N SER A 47 -0.48 9.12 -1.14
CA SER A 47 -1.76 9.79 -0.93
C SER A 47 -2.22 10.48 -2.23
N GLY A 48 -3.46 10.22 -2.64
CA GLY A 48 -4.04 10.69 -3.90
C GLY A 48 -3.63 9.86 -5.12
N GLU A 49 -2.88 8.78 -4.94
CA GLU A 49 -2.47 7.90 -6.04
C GLU A 49 -3.30 6.61 -6.00
N ARG A 50 -3.54 6.02 -7.17
CA ARG A 50 -4.22 4.73 -7.29
C ARG A 50 -3.24 3.59 -7.07
N ALA A 51 -3.52 2.71 -6.12
CA ALA A 51 -2.63 1.62 -5.72
C ALA A 51 -3.41 0.38 -5.30
N PHE A 52 -2.73 -0.76 -5.30
CA PHE A 52 -3.18 -1.96 -4.61
C PHE A 52 -2.70 -1.97 -3.17
N VAL A 53 -3.56 -2.33 -2.24
CA VAL A 53 -3.24 -2.57 -0.83
C VAL A 53 -3.54 -4.03 -0.53
N LEU A 54 -2.50 -4.81 -0.26
CA LEU A 54 -2.62 -6.25 -0.03
C LEU A 54 -2.67 -6.54 1.47
N ILE A 55 -3.74 -7.18 1.92
CA ILE A 55 -4.00 -7.54 3.32
C ILE A 55 -4.47 -9.00 3.34
N GLY A 56 -3.67 -9.89 3.94
CA GLY A 56 -3.93 -11.33 3.87
C GLY A 56 -4.05 -11.82 2.42
N SER A 57 -5.16 -12.48 2.11
CA SER A 57 -5.47 -12.97 0.75
C SER A 57 -6.21 -11.97 -0.13
N ASP A 58 -6.45 -10.75 0.35
CA ASP A 58 -7.26 -9.74 -0.33
C ASP A 58 -6.39 -8.59 -0.83
N ALA A 59 -6.72 -8.05 -1.99
CA ALA A 59 -6.06 -6.92 -2.62
C ALA A 59 -7.09 -5.86 -2.99
N TYR A 60 -7.00 -4.70 -2.34
CA TYR A 60 -7.90 -3.57 -2.55
C TYR A 60 -7.25 -2.56 -3.49
N TYR A 61 -7.89 -2.30 -4.64
CA TYR A 61 -7.45 -1.29 -5.58
C TYR A 61 -8.27 -0.02 -5.44
N GLY A 62 -7.60 1.13 -5.40
CA GLY A 62 -8.27 2.41 -5.34
C GLY A 62 -7.33 3.57 -5.03
N GLU A 63 -7.90 4.76 -4.94
CA GLU A 63 -7.17 5.96 -4.55
C GLU A 63 -6.91 5.96 -3.04
N ILE A 64 -5.65 6.16 -2.63
CA ILE A 64 -5.29 6.20 -1.21
C ILE A 64 -5.58 7.59 -0.64
N HIS A 65 -6.52 7.67 0.29
CA HIS A 65 -6.82 8.87 1.05
C HIS A 65 -6.30 8.77 2.49
N VAL A 66 -5.45 9.72 2.91
CA VAL A 66 -4.83 9.72 4.24
C VAL A 66 -5.37 10.88 5.07
N PRO A 67 -6.41 10.66 5.90
CA PRO A 67 -7.01 11.75 6.67
C PRO A 67 -6.00 12.36 7.66
N PRO A 68 -6.18 13.65 8.04
CA PRO A 68 -5.43 14.22 9.16
C PRO A 68 -5.71 13.42 10.44
N ARG A 69 -4.68 13.27 11.29
CA ARG A 69 -4.79 12.65 12.63
C ARG A 69 -5.28 11.19 12.63
N SER A 70 -5.08 10.45 11.54
CA SER A 70 -5.51 9.05 11.40
C SER A 70 -4.66 8.01 12.15
N GLY A 71 -3.62 8.43 12.88
CA GLY A 71 -2.68 7.50 13.54
C GLY A 71 -1.89 6.61 12.57
N GLY A 72 -1.88 6.95 11.27
CA GLY A 72 -1.31 6.13 10.20
C GLY A 72 -2.31 5.22 9.50
N GLY A 73 -3.59 5.25 9.89
CA GLY A 73 -4.67 4.68 9.09
C GLY A 73 -4.93 5.50 7.81
N PHE A 74 -5.55 4.87 6.83
CA PHE A 74 -5.88 5.47 5.54
C PHE A 74 -7.07 4.74 4.93
N GLU A 75 -7.64 5.29 3.86
CA GLU A 75 -8.77 4.72 3.16
C GLU A 75 -8.41 4.49 1.69
N VAL A 76 -8.85 3.38 1.14
CA VAL A 76 -8.73 3.05 -0.28
C VAL A 76 -10.11 3.27 -0.89
N LEU A 77 -10.27 4.37 -1.63
CA LEU A 77 -11.51 4.70 -2.33
C LEU A 77 -11.53 3.94 -3.66
N PHE A 78 -12.52 3.07 -3.84
CA PHE A 78 -12.63 2.30 -5.07
C PHE A 78 -13.00 3.22 -6.24
N PRO A 79 -12.44 2.99 -7.43
CA PRO A 79 -12.97 3.60 -8.64
C PRO A 79 -14.43 3.19 -8.85
N PRO A 80 -15.24 3.98 -9.58
CA PRO A 80 -16.65 3.70 -9.81
C PRO A 80 -16.93 2.29 -10.36
N GLU A 81 -16.04 1.76 -11.21
CA GLU A 81 -16.16 0.42 -11.81
C GLU A 81 -15.90 -0.73 -10.82
N GLY A 82 -15.32 -0.38 -9.67
CA GLY A 82 -14.95 -1.26 -8.57
C GLY A 82 -15.93 -1.30 -7.41
N ILE A 83 -17.07 -0.58 -7.48
CA ILE A 83 -18.10 -0.61 -6.44
C ILE A 83 -18.64 -2.04 -6.27
N GLU A 84 -18.72 -2.49 -5.02
CA GLU A 84 -19.33 -3.77 -4.68
C GLU A 84 -20.79 -3.57 -4.28
N ASN A 85 -21.66 -4.47 -4.75
CA ASN A 85 -23.11 -4.43 -4.48
C ASN A 85 -23.75 -3.05 -4.79
N PRO A 86 -23.61 -2.53 -6.03
CA PRO A 86 -24.12 -1.20 -6.40
C PRO A 86 -25.65 -1.09 -6.26
N GLU A 87 -26.38 -2.18 -6.47
CA GLU A 87 -27.84 -2.21 -6.28
C GLU A 87 -28.25 -1.87 -4.84
N THR A 88 -27.47 -2.31 -3.84
CA THR A 88 -27.72 -1.98 -2.43
C THR A 88 -27.54 -0.47 -2.16
N LEU A 89 -26.60 0.18 -2.83
CA LEU A 89 -26.42 1.64 -2.72
C LEU A 89 -27.64 2.40 -3.27
N ILE A 90 -28.13 1.95 -4.42
CA ILE A 90 -29.34 2.51 -5.03
C ILE A 90 -30.55 2.26 -4.14
N ALA A 91 -30.69 1.04 -3.59
CA ALA A 91 -31.76 0.69 -2.66
C ALA A 91 -31.77 1.59 -1.42
N PHE A 92 -30.58 1.89 -0.87
CA PHE A 92 -30.44 2.82 0.25
C PHE A 92 -30.93 4.24 -0.11
N LEU A 93 -30.58 4.78 -1.28
CA LEU A 93 -31.07 6.09 -1.71
C LEU A 93 -32.60 6.10 -1.87
N LEU A 94 -33.16 5.04 -2.45
CA LEU A 94 -34.61 4.90 -2.59
C LEU A 94 -35.33 4.76 -1.25
N GLU A 95 -34.74 4.06 -0.28
CA GLU A 95 -35.26 3.94 1.09
C GLU A 95 -35.29 5.32 1.78
N ASN A 96 -34.19 6.08 1.74
CA ASN A 96 -34.15 7.42 2.31
C ASN A 96 -35.15 8.38 1.66
N TYR A 97 -35.34 8.30 0.33
CA TYR A 97 -36.38 9.07 -0.35
C TYR A 97 -37.78 8.70 0.17
N ARG A 98 -38.08 7.41 0.31
CA ARG A 98 -39.39 6.93 0.82
C ARG A 98 -39.66 7.39 2.26
N GLU A 99 -38.61 7.44 3.10
CA GLU A 99 -38.74 7.85 4.50
C GLU A 99 -38.81 9.37 4.69
N THR A 100 -38.03 10.13 3.91
CA THR A 100 -37.85 11.58 4.11
C THR A 100 -38.68 12.45 3.16
N GLY A 101 -39.05 11.93 1.99
CA GLY A 101 -39.64 12.69 0.89
C GLY A 101 -38.66 13.66 0.19
N ASP A 102 -37.35 13.58 0.46
CA ASP A 102 -36.35 14.45 -0.16
C ASP A 102 -35.99 13.96 -1.58
N GLU A 103 -36.50 14.68 -2.58
CA GLU A 103 -36.28 14.44 -4.02
C GLU A 103 -34.80 14.34 -4.41
N LYS A 104 -33.89 14.90 -3.60
CA LYS A 104 -32.45 14.81 -3.87
C LYS A 104 -31.96 13.36 -3.89
N PHE A 105 -32.46 12.50 -2.99
CA PHE A 105 -32.09 11.09 -2.96
C PHE A 105 -32.58 10.34 -4.21
N LEU A 106 -33.77 10.69 -4.70
CA LEU A 106 -34.32 10.10 -5.92
C LEU A 106 -33.51 10.52 -7.16
N GLU A 107 -33.09 11.78 -7.22
CA GLU A 107 -32.25 12.29 -8.29
C GLU A 107 -30.85 11.66 -8.27
N GLU A 108 -30.23 11.56 -7.09
CA GLU A 108 -28.94 10.86 -6.92
C GLU A 108 -29.03 9.40 -7.35
N ALA A 109 -30.13 8.70 -7.03
CA ALA A 109 -30.37 7.32 -7.47
C ALA A 109 -30.49 7.20 -8.99
N ARG A 110 -31.19 8.13 -9.66
CA ARG A 110 -31.31 8.17 -11.13
C ARG A 110 -29.95 8.36 -11.79
N VAL A 111 -29.22 9.39 -11.37
CA VAL A 111 -27.89 9.70 -11.90
C VAL A 111 -26.95 8.51 -11.72
N LEU A 112 -26.97 7.88 -10.54
CA LEU A 112 -26.15 6.72 -10.24
C LEU A 112 -26.49 5.51 -11.12
N ILE A 113 -27.77 5.20 -11.33
CA ILE A 113 -28.18 4.10 -12.22
C ILE A 113 -27.64 4.32 -13.64
N GLU A 114 -27.81 5.53 -14.19
CA GLU A 114 -27.39 5.82 -15.57
C GLU A 114 -25.86 5.75 -15.69
N ASP A 115 -25.10 6.33 -14.75
CA ASP A 115 -23.63 6.23 -14.73
C ASP A 115 -23.14 4.77 -14.65
N LEU A 116 -23.78 3.95 -13.81
CA LEU A 116 -23.41 2.54 -13.66
C LEU A 116 -23.78 1.69 -14.88
N LYS A 117 -24.87 2.04 -15.60
CA LYS A 117 -25.23 1.40 -16.88
C LYS A 117 -24.25 1.77 -17.99
N GLU A 118 -23.88 3.04 -18.10
CA GLU A 118 -22.89 3.52 -19.07
C GLU A 118 -21.55 2.79 -18.90
N LYS A 119 -21.14 2.57 -17.65
CA LYS A 119 -19.92 1.82 -17.30
C LYS A 119 -20.06 0.29 -17.42
N GLY A 120 -21.24 -0.21 -17.77
CA GLY A 120 -21.51 -1.65 -17.92
C GLY A 120 -21.41 -2.44 -16.60
N ILE A 121 -21.61 -1.77 -15.47
CA ILE A 121 -21.61 -2.37 -14.13
C ILE A 121 -22.99 -2.95 -13.83
N LEU A 122 -24.04 -2.23 -14.21
CA LEU A 122 -25.44 -2.68 -14.15
C LEU A 122 -25.94 -3.12 -15.52
N SER A 123 -26.88 -4.06 -15.53
CA SER A 123 -27.61 -4.41 -16.76
C SER A 123 -28.42 -3.21 -17.26
N ARG A 124 -28.48 -3.04 -18.58
CA ARG A 124 -29.25 -1.95 -19.22
C ARG A 124 -30.76 -2.04 -18.92
N GLU A 125 -31.24 -3.22 -18.53
CA GLU A 125 -32.64 -3.50 -18.22
C GLU A 125 -33.05 -3.05 -16.81
N ILE A 126 -32.09 -2.75 -15.93
CA ILE A 126 -32.38 -2.35 -14.55
C ILE A 126 -33.03 -0.96 -14.52
N THR A 127 -34.17 -0.87 -13.86
CA THR A 127 -34.90 0.38 -13.59
C THR A 127 -35.01 0.62 -12.08
N LEU A 128 -35.36 1.84 -11.67
CA LEU A 128 -35.56 2.17 -10.24
C LEU A 128 -36.57 1.22 -9.57
N ASP A 129 -37.66 0.88 -10.27
CA ASP A 129 -38.72 0.01 -9.74
C ASP A 129 -38.28 -1.45 -9.58
N SER A 130 -37.24 -1.87 -10.32
CA SER A 130 -36.68 -3.22 -10.21
C SER A 130 -35.77 -3.41 -8.99
N ILE A 131 -35.34 -2.31 -8.36
CA ILE A 131 -34.45 -2.35 -7.20
C ILE A 131 -35.24 -2.75 -5.95
N THR A 132 -34.87 -3.89 -5.36
CA THR A 132 -35.51 -4.40 -4.14
C THR A 132 -34.73 -3.93 -2.92
N ILE A 133 -35.44 -3.29 -1.97
CA ILE A 133 -34.87 -2.97 -0.65
C ILE A 133 -34.83 -4.27 0.16
N ASN A 134 -33.63 -4.80 0.35
CA ASN A 134 -33.40 -6.07 1.04
C ASN A 134 -32.36 -5.88 2.16
N PRO A 135 -32.79 -5.84 3.43
CA PRO A 135 -31.87 -5.71 4.58
C PRO A 135 -30.86 -6.84 4.73
N TRP A 136 -31.10 -8.00 4.10
CA TRP A 136 -30.20 -9.14 4.10
C TRP A 136 -29.26 -9.17 2.90
N ALA A 137 -29.38 -8.21 1.96
CA ALA A 137 -28.42 -8.07 0.88
C ALA A 137 -27.06 -7.62 1.44
N PRO A 138 -25.94 -8.02 0.82
CA PRO A 138 -24.63 -7.51 1.20
C PRO A 138 -24.59 -5.98 1.09
N PRO A 139 -23.91 -5.29 2.01
CA PRO A 139 -23.80 -3.83 1.97
C PRO A 139 -23.04 -3.37 0.72
N SER A 140 -23.36 -2.17 0.25
CA SER A 140 -22.52 -1.52 -0.75
C SER A 140 -21.16 -1.16 -0.16
N LEU A 141 -20.09 -1.47 -0.89
CA LEU A 141 -18.73 -1.08 -0.53
C LEU A 141 -18.12 -0.24 -1.66
N VAL A 142 -17.86 1.02 -1.35
CA VAL A 142 -17.20 2.00 -2.24
C VAL A 142 -15.77 2.30 -1.78
N SER A 143 -15.39 1.82 -0.61
CA SER A 143 -14.05 2.02 -0.05
C SER A 143 -13.70 0.95 0.98
N ARG A 144 -12.41 0.82 1.28
CA ARG A 144 -11.89 0.09 2.43
C ARG A 144 -11.12 1.06 3.32
N LYS A 145 -11.58 1.25 4.56
CA LYS A 145 -10.82 1.95 5.60
C LYS A 145 -9.83 0.97 6.22
N ILE A 146 -8.57 1.37 6.39
CA ILE A 146 -7.54 0.59 7.09
C ILE A 146 -7.21 1.37 8.36
N ASP A 147 -7.57 0.79 9.50
CA ASP A 147 -7.27 1.39 10.79
C ASP A 147 -5.81 1.23 11.19
N SER A 148 -5.36 2.06 12.13
CA SER A 148 -3.98 2.03 12.63
C SER A 148 -3.56 0.68 13.23
N SER A 149 -4.51 -0.12 13.72
CA SER A 149 -4.29 -1.49 14.19
C SER A 149 -4.10 -2.50 13.06
N GLU A 150 -4.77 -2.30 11.91
CA GLU A 150 -4.68 -3.17 10.74
C GLU A 150 -3.45 -2.89 9.88
N VAL A 151 -2.79 -1.75 10.07
CA VAL A 151 -1.54 -1.38 9.37
C VAL A 151 -0.48 -2.49 9.45
N ASN A 152 -0.38 -3.19 10.59
CA ASN A 152 0.60 -4.27 10.75
C ASN A 152 0.26 -5.52 9.91
N ASN A 153 -1.00 -5.67 9.48
CA ASN A 153 -1.48 -6.80 8.69
C ASN A 153 -1.27 -6.59 7.18
N ILE A 154 -1.02 -5.35 6.75
CA ILE A 154 -0.68 -5.04 5.36
C ILE A 154 0.54 -5.87 4.96
N HIS A 155 0.52 -6.52 3.80
CA HIS A 155 1.70 -7.17 3.22
C HIS A 155 2.48 -6.17 2.38
N MET A 156 1.79 -5.44 1.50
CA MET A 156 2.38 -4.34 0.75
C MET A 156 1.32 -3.38 0.23
N ILE A 157 1.78 -2.21 -0.20
CA ILE A 157 1.04 -1.30 -1.07
C ILE A 157 1.83 -1.18 -2.36
N CYS A 158 1.24 -1.45 -3.51
CA CYS A 158 1.98 -1.39 -4.78
C CYS A 158 1.23 -0.65 -5.88
N ILE A 159 2.00 0.03 -6.72
CA ILE A 159 1.53 0.70 -7.93
C ILE A 159 2.24 0.04 -9.10
N PHE A 160 1.50 -0.70 -9.91
CA PHE A 160 2.05 -1.30 -11.12
C PHE A 160 2.18 -0.26 -12.23
N LYS A 161 3.37 -0.13 -12.82
CA LYS A 161 3.64 0.90 -13.83
C LYS A 161 2.79 0.76 -15.09
N HIS A 162 2.40 -0.47 -15.44
CA HIS A 162 1.57 -0.74 -16.62
C HIS A 162 0.11 -0.23 -16.46
N LEU A 163 -0.31 0.11 -15.24
CA LEU A 163 -1.64 0.67 -14.95
C LEU A 163 -1.63 2.20 -14.90
N LEU A 164 -0.45 2.82 -14.89
CA LEU A 164 -0.31 4.27 -14.88
C LEU A 164 -0.62 4.84 -16.26
N THR A 165 -1.34 5.96 -16.25
CA THR A 165 -1.47 6.85 -17.41
C THR A 165 -0.11 7.44 -17.78
N GLU A 166 0.04 7.96 -19.01
CA GLU A 166 1.29 8.58 -19.45
C GLU A 166 1.67 9.80 -18.58
N GLU A 167 0.69 10.57 -18.11
CA GLU A 167 0.93 11.70 -17.22
C GLU A 167 1.48 11.28 -15.85
N GLU A 168 0.87 10.26 -15.24
CA GLU A 168 1.34 9.67 -13.98
C GLU A 168 2.73 9.07 -14.14
N ARG A 169 2.99 8.35 -15.24
CA ARG A 169 4.30 7.77 -15.55
C ARG A 169 5.38 8.85 -15.67
N ARG A 170 5.09 9.96 -16.36
CA ARG A 170 6.02 11.09 -16.48
C ARG A 170 6.32 11.70 -15.12
N LYS A 171 5.29 11.94 -14.30
CA LYS A 171 5.45 12.47 -12.93
C LYS A 171 6.35 11.56 -12.09
N ARG A 172 6.15 10.24 -12.19
CA ARG A 172 6.97 9.24 -11.49
C ARG A 172 8.42 9.23 -11.96
N TRP A 173 8.68 9.34 -13.27
CA TRP A 173 10.04 9.45 -13.80
C TRP A 173 10.75 10.72 -13.35
N GLU A 174 10.06 11.86 -13.30
CA GLU A 174 10.62 13.09 -12.77
C GLU A 174 10.97 12.96 -11.30
N ASP A 175 10.13 12.30 -10.52
CA ASP A 175 10.39 12.05 -9.11
C ASP A 175 11.56 11.08 -8.91
N LEU A 176 11.66 10.02 -9.71
CA LEU A 176 12.80 9.11 -9.71
C LEU A 176 14.11 9.85 -10.05
N LYS A 177 14.09 10.73 -11.06
CA LYS A 177 15.26 11.57 -11.42
C LYS A 177 15.70 12.48 -10.28
N LYS A 178 14.75 13.09 -9.56
CA LYS A 178 15.03 13.93 -8.38
C LYS A 178 15.63 13.13 -7.22
N LEU A 179 15.38 11.82 -7.12
CA LEU A 179 15.97 10.96 -6.10
C LEU A 179 17.44 10.67 -6.35
N TYR A 180 17.79 10.36 -7.60
CA TYR A 180 19.18 10.15 -7.99
C TYR A 180 20.02 11.42 -7.87
N HIS A 181 19.41 12.58 -8.16
CA HIS A 181 20.08 13.87 -8.15
C HIS A 181 19.32 14.91 -7.30
N PRO A 182 19.37 14.77 -5.96
CA PRO A 182 18.61 15.65 -5.09
C PRO A 182 19.19 17.07 -5.09
N LEU A 183 18.32 18.05 -5.32
CA LEU A 183 18.63 19.48 -5.20
C LEU A 183 19.07 19.85 -3.78
N PHE A 184 19.89 20.90 -3.65
CA PHE A 184 20.41 21.37 -2.36
C PHE A 184 19.29 21.65 -1.34
N PHE A 185 18.23 22.35 -1.76
CA PHE A 185 17.09 22.65 -0.89
C PHE A 185 16.37 21.39 -0.36
N ASN A 186 16.29 20.32 -1.16
CA ASN A 186 15.70 19.06 -0.73
C ASN A 186 16.56 18.40 0.36
N LYS A 187 17.89 18.50 0.25
CA LYS A 187 18.82 18.03 1.30
C LYS A 187 18.66 18.83 2.59
N VAL A 188 18.51 20.16 2.51
CA VAL A 188 18.30 21.02 3.69
C VAL A 188 16.96 20.73 4.35
N LYS A 189 15.86 20.64 3.59
CA LYS A 189 14.53 20.29 4.11
C LYS A 189 14.56 18.95 4.85
N ARG A 190 15.26 17.96 4.28
CA ARG A 190 15.45 16.64 4.90
C ARG A 190 16.27 16.71 6.19
N LYS A 191 17.35 17.49 6.22
CA LYS A 191 18.12 17.75 7.45
C LYS A 191 17.27 18.40 8.54
N ILE A 192 16.49 19.42 8.21
CA ILE A 192 15.58 20.10 9.17
C ILE A 192 14.56 19.11 9.73
N TYR A 193 13.92 18.32 8.85
CA TYR A 193 12.98 17.29 9.27
C TYR A 193 13.63 16.28 10.22
N ASN A 194 14.81 15.75 9.87
CA ASN A 194 15.54 14.80 10.71
C ASN A 194 15.97 15.42 12.05
N SER A 195 16.37 16.68 12.07
CA SER A 195 16.66 17.40 13.32
C SER A 195 15.41 17.52 14.21
N LEU A 196 14.25 17.82 13.63
CA LEU A 196 12.98 17.91 14.36
C LEU A 196 12.51 16.54 14.88
N VAL A 197 12.75 15.48 14.10
CA VAL A 197 12.56 14.09 14.55
C VAL A 197 13.45 13.78 15.76
N TYR A 198 14.74 14.13 15.69
CA TYR A 198 15.66 13.91 16.80
C TYR A 198 15.24 14.66 18.07
N VAL A 199 14.78 15.91 17.93
CA VAL A 199 14.22 16.70 19.03
C VAL A 199 12.97 16.03 19.60
N LYS A 200 12.04 15.55 18.75
CA LYS A 200 10.86 14.78 19.18
C LYS A 200 11.28 13.54 20.00
N ASP A 201 12.22 12.74 19.48
CA ASP A 201 12.68 11.51 20.12
C ASP A 201 13.36 11.81 21.48
N LYS A 202 14.14 12.90 21.56
CA LYS A 202 14.78 13.36 22.81
C LYS A 202 13.78 13.90 23.84
N ILE A 203 12.76 14.65 23.41
CA ILE A 203 11.69 15.13 24.28
C ILE A 203 10.92 13.94 24.84
N ALA A 204 10.49 13.00 23.99
CA ALA A 204 9.76 11.80 24.44
C ALA A 204 10.56 10.98 25.46
N GLY A 205 11.88 10.83 25.28
CA GLY A 205 12.75 10.11 26.21
C GLY A 205 13.12 10.86 27.50
N THR A 206 12.98 12.20 27.53
CA THR A 206 13.28 13.04 28.70
C THR A 206 12.03 13.32 29.55
N VAL A 207 10.85 13.36 28.93
CA VAL A 207 9.56 13.58 29.61
C VAL A 207 9.29 12.46 30.63
N THR A 208 9.71 11.22 30.38
CA THR A 208 9.40 10.08 31.27
C THR A 208 10.14 10.11 32.62
N LYS A 209 11.24 10.87 32.75
CA LYS A 209 12.08 10.88 33.96
C LYS A 209 12.07 12.18 34.75
N THR A 210 11.80 13.31 34.10
CA THR A 210 11.91 14.64 34.73
C THR A 210 10.56 15.25 35.08
N THR A 211 9.48 14.82 34.43
CA THR A 211 8.21 15.54 34.49
C THR A 211 7.46 15.28 35.81
N TYR A 212 7.59 14.10 36.43
CA TYR A 212 6.94 13.80 37.72
C TYR A 212 7.35 14.75 38.87
N THR A 213 8.62 15.16 38.91
CA THR A 213 9.13 16.06 39.96
C THR A 213 8.69 17.51 39.75
N PHE A 214 8.53 17.95 38.49
CA PHE A 214 8.13 19.31 38.14
C PHE A 214 6.61 19.52 37.94
N MET A 215 5.81 18.45 37.89
CA MET A 215 4.35 18.50 37.73
C MET A 215 3.56 18.68 39.04
N SER A 216 4.18 18.39 40.19
CA SER A 216 3.54 18.48 41.51
C SER A 216 3.00 19.87 41.92
N PRO A 217 3.48 21.01 41.41
CA PRO A 217 2.89 22.33 41.68
C PRO A 217 1.93 22.85 40.59
N LEU A 218 1.73 22.16 39.46
CA LEU A 218 0.88 22.66 38.37
C LEU A 218 -0.62 22.44 38.63
N PRO A 219 -1.53 23.28 38.08
CA PRO A 219 -2.98 23.05 38.12
C PRO A 219 -3.39 21.73 37.45
N ALA A 220 -4.51 21.13 37.90
CA ALA A 220 -4.95 19.80 37.46
C ALA A 220 -5.23 19.68 35.95
N GLU A 221 -5.70 20.75 35.31
CA GLU A 221 -5.96 20.80 33.86
C GLU A 221 -4.67 20.75 33.04
N LEU A 222 -3.62 21.45 33.49
CA LEU A 222 -2.28 21.42 32.89
C LEU A 222 -1.62 20.06 33.07
N ARG A 223 -1.80 19.40 34.23
CA ARG A 223 -1.31 18.03 34.45
C ARG A 223 -1.96 17.04 33.50
N ARG A 224 -3.28 17.08 33.33
CA ARG A 224 -3.99 16.21 32.38
C ARG A 224 -3.53 16.43 30.94
N GLY A 225 -3.34 17.69 30.54
CA GLY A 225 -2.80 18.03 29.22
C GLY A 225 -1.40 17.45 28.99
N ILE A 226 -0.53 17.50 30.00
CA ILE A 226 0.83 16.94 29.94
C ILE A 226 0.83 15.40 29.99
N GLU A 227 -0.03 14.77 30.80
CA GLU A 227 -0.19 13.31 30.85
C GLU A 227 -0.73 12.74 29.53
N ASP A 228 -1.68 13.43 28.89
CA ASP A 228 -2.16 13.06 27.55
C ASP A 228 -1.07 13.24 26.49
N MET A 229 -0.21 14.25 26.64
CA MET A 229 0.98 14.41 25.80
C MET A 229 2.00 13.30 26.02
N GLU A 230 2.25 12.90 27.27
CA GLU A 230 3.14 11.79 27.60
C GLU A 230 2.64 10.49 27.00
N LYS A 231 1.34 10.18 27.15
CA LYS A 231 0.72 9.00 26.51
C LYS A 231 0.81 9.04 24.98
N LYS A 232 0.56 10.20 24.34
CA LYS A 232 0.66 10.36 22.88
C LYS A 232 2.11 10.30 22.38
N ALA A 233 3.07 10.77 23.16
CA ALA A 233 4.50 10.71 22.83
C ALA A 233 5.06 9.29 23.00
N ILE A 234 4.66 8.57 24.06
CA ILE A 234 5.09 7.20 24.35
C ILE A 234 4.47 6.18 23.37
N ALA A 235 3.24 6.41 22.89
CA ALA A 235 2.59 5.54 21.90
C ALA A 235 3.31 5.50 20.53
N VAL A 236 4.32 6.34 20.30
CA VAL A 236 5.08 6.45 19.03
C VAL A 236 6.58 6.16 19.24
N VAL A 237 6.93 5.30 20.21
CA VAL A 237 8.33 4.97 20.50
C VAL A 237 8.86 3.91 19.53
N GLY A 238 9.61 4.40 18.55
CA GLY A 238 10.59 3.67 17.75
C GLY A 238 11.51 4.72 17.12
N SER A 239 12.82 4.47 17.05
CA SER A 239 13.75 5.43 16.44
C SER A 239 13.35 5.70 14.98
N VAL A 240 12.91 6.92 14.69
CA VAL A 240 12.42 7.28 13.36
C VAL A 240 13.57 7.42 12.36
N TYR A 241 14.76 7.78 12.86
CA TYR A 241 15.95 7.97 12.06
C TYR A 241 16.81 6.71 12.00
N ASP A 242 17.13 6.25 10.79
CA ASP A 242 18.04 5.15 10.52
C ASP A 242 19.14 5.64 9.57
N SER A 243 20.35 5.80 10.10
CA SER A 243 21.48 6.36 9.35
C SER A 243 21.88 5.54 8.12
N LEU A 244 21.67 4.22 8.13
CA LEU A 244 22.01 3.35 7.01
C LEU A 244 20.99 3.50 5.90
N LEU A 245 19.70 3.53 6.25
CA LEU A 245 18.62 3.79 5.29
C LEU A 245 18.71 5.20 4.72
N GLU A 246 19.01 6.20 5.55
CA GLU A 246 19.17 7.59 5.13
C GLU A 246 20.22 7.75 4.03
N ASN A 247 21.37 7.08 4.18
CA ASN A 247 22.44 7.10 3.18
C ASN A 247 22.14 6.26 1.94
N SER A 248 21.12 5.40 1.99
CA SER A 248 20.71 4.53 0.90
C SER A 248 19.61 5.14 0.02
N ILE A 249 19.05 6.30 0.39
CA ILE A 249 17.98 6.94 -0.38
C ILE A 249 18.49 7.40 -1.74
N GLY A 250 17.69 7.11 -2.77
CA GLY A 250 18.03 7.36 -4.17
C GLY A 250 19.08 6.40 -4.72
N ARG A 251 19.32 5.26 -4.05
CA ARG A 251 20.21 4.20 -4.51
C ARG A 251 19.48 2.90 -4.77
N LEU A 252 20.07 2.07 -5.62
CA LEU A 252 19.63 0.69 -5.81
C LEU A 252 19.93 -0.11 -4.54
N ILE A 253 18.90 -0.67 -3.92
CA ILE A 253 19.00 -1.51 -2.73
C ILE A 253 18.56 -2.93 -3.04
N THR A 254 19.10 -3.89 -2.29
CA THR A 254 18.58 -5.25 -2.23
C THR A 254 17.80 -5.44 -0.94
N ILE A 255 16.57 -5.90 -1.06
CA ILE A 255 15.65 -6.11 0.05
C ILE A 255 15.22 -7.56 0.12
N GLN A 256 15.11 -8.06 1.35
CA GLN A 256 14.52 -9.35 1.68
C GLN A 256 13.13 -9.09 2.25
N VAL A 257 12.11 -9.68 1.63
CA VAL A 257 10.70 -9.45 1.94
C VAL A 257 10.04 -10.77 2.30
N GLN A 258 9.22 -10.78 3.35
CA GLN A 258 8.22 -11.83 3.56
C GLN A 258 7.00 -11.50 2.69
N ASP A 259 6.88 -12.21 1.57
CA ASP A 259 5.91 -11.88 0.52
C ASP A 259 4.50 -12.40 0.87
N VAL A 260 3.51 -12.12 0.02
CA VAL A 260 2.08 -12.42 0.25
C VAL A 260 1.82 -13.92 0.32
N ASP A 261 2.66 -14.71 -0.34
CA ASP A 261 2.64 -16.18 -0.32
C ASP A 261 3.29 -16.79 0.92
N GLY A 262 3.87 -15.96 1.79
CA GLY A 262 4.60 -16.38 2.98
C GLY A 262 6.06 -16.75 2.72
N GLU A 263 6.53 -16.75 1.47
CA GLU A 263 7.92 -17.02 1.13
C GLU A 263 8.80 -15.80 1.36
N THR A 264 10.08 -16.05 1.62
CA THR A 264 11.07 -14.99 1.71
C THR A 264 11.74 -14.76 0.36
N LYS A 265 11.51 -13.59 -0.24
CA LYS A 265 12.00 -13.25 -1.57
C LYS A 265 12.96 -12.07 -1.53
N LEU A 266 13.94 -12.09 -2.43
CA LEU A 266 14.86 -10.99 -2.65
C LEU A 266 14.42 -10.15 -3.84
N TYR A 267 14.29 -8.85 -3.64
CA TYR A 267 13.98 -7.88 -4.68
C TYR A 267 15.05 -6.80 -4.74
N GLN A 268 15.18 -6.16 -5.89
CA GLN A 268 15.98 -4.96 -6.08
C GLN A 268 15.08 -3.81 -6.50
N GLY A 269 15.48 -2.59 -6.12
CA GLY A 269 14.80 -1.37 -6.50
C GLY A 269 15.43 -0.15 -5.83
N VAL A 270 14.92 1.04 -6.13
CA VAL A 270 15.48 2.31 -5.66
C VAL A 270 14.82 2.74 -4.37
N LEU A 271 15.60 2.94 -3.29
CA LEU A 271 15.03 3.39 -2.02
C LEU A 271 14.48 4.82 -2.15
N ARG A 272 13.17 4.98 -2.05
CA ARG A 272 12.49 6.27 -2.17
C ARG A 272 12.47 7.03 -0.85
N GLU A 273 12.01 6.36 0.20
CA GLU A 273 11.79 6.89 1.54
C GLU A 273 11.59 5.74 2.52
N TYR A 274 11.83 5.96 3.81
CA TYR A 274 11.52 4.98 4.85
C TYR A 274 10.83 5.67 6.02
N SER A 275 10.17 4.94 6.90
CA SER A 275 9.72 5.40 8.22
C SER A 275 9.90 4.26 9.21
N ASN A 276 9.43 4.45 10.43
CA ASN A 276 9.38 3.41 11.46
C ASN A 276 8.46 2.26 11.04
N LYS A 277 7.43 2.58 10.24
CA LYS A 277 6.37 1.66 9.86
C LYS A 277 6.57 1.09 8.46
N TYR A 278 7.17 1.84 7.54
CA TYR A 278 7.21 1.46 6.13
C TYR A 278 8.55 1.71 5.44
N ILE A 279 8.77 1.06 4.31
CA ILE A 279 9.83 1.38 3.36
C ILE A 279 9.19 1.49 1.98
N ALA A 280 9.44 2.60 1.27
CA ALA A 280 9.04 2.77 -0.12
C ALA A 280 10.25 2.50 -1.02
N VAL A 281 10.07 1.61 -1.99
CA VAL A 281 11.06 1.25 -2.98
C VAL A 281 10.42 1.39 -4.34
N TYR A 282 11.06 2.15 -5.22
CA TYR A 282 10.60 2.34 -6.59
C TYR A 282 11.26 1.34 -7.52
N ASP A 283 10.62 1.12 -8.66
CA ASP A 283 11.21 0.36 -9.76
C ASP A 283 11.60 -1.08 -9.36
N VAL A 284 10.66 -1.78 -8.73
CA VAL A 284 10.82 -3.17 -8.34
C VAL A 284 10.20 -4.09 -9.38
N ASP A 285 10.96 -5.08 -9.81
CA ASP A 285 10.49 -6.25 -10.55
C ASP A 285 9.71 -7.21 -9.63
N TYR A 286 8.46 -6.85 -9.35
CA TYR A 286 7.63 -7.59 -8.41
C TYR A 286 7.07 -8.87 -9.06
N ARG A 287 7.14 -9.99 -8.34
CA ARG A 287 6.66 -11.29 -8.81
C ARG A 287 5.23 -11.52 -8.34
N VAL A 288 4.30 -11.49 -9.28
CA VAL A 288 2.86 -11.72 -9.02
C VAL A 288 2.56 -13.21 -9.21
N GLN A 289 2.01 -13.84 -8.18
CA GLN A 289 1.52 -15.21 -8.26
C GLN A 289 0.18 -15.30 -8.99
N MET A 290 0.14 -16.16 -9.99
CA MET A 290 -0.97 -16.34 -10.92
C MET A 290 -1.41 -17.80 -10.95
N VAL A 291 -2.71 -17.98 -11.19
CA VAL A 291 -3.33 -19.29 -11.46
C VAL A 291 -3.91 -19.25 -12.86
N ALA A 292 -3.69 -20.32 -13.63
CA ALA A 292 -4.41 -20.58 -14.87
C ALA A 292 -5.05 -21.98 -14.80
N ARG A 293 -6.29 -22.08 -15.28
CA ARG A 293 -7.03 -23.35 -15.32
C ARG A 293 -7.46 -23.67 -16.75
N TYR A 294 -7.26 -24.91 -17.16
CA TYR A 294 -7.60 -25.42 -18.48
C TYR A 294 -8.47 -26.68 -18.36
N THR A 295 -9.32 -26.88 -19.36
CA THR A 295 -9.98 -28.16 -19.64
C THR A 295 -9.47 -28.63 -21.00
N GLY A 296 -8.61 -29.64 -20.99
CA GLY A 296 -7.81 -29.97 -22.17
C GLY A 296 -6.89 -28.80 -22.56
N GLU A 297 -6.97 -28.34 -23.81
CA GLU A 297 -6.18 -27.20 -24.30
C GLU A 297 -6.85 -25.83 -24.07
N ASN A 298 -8.14 -25.81 -23.73
CA ASN A 298 -8.91 -24.58 -23.61
C ASN A 298 -8.82 -23.99 -22.20
N ILE A 299 -8.50 -22.71 -22.10
CA ILE A 299 -8.50 -21.98 -20.82
C ILE A 299 -9.93 -21.74 -20.32
N LEU A 300 -10.16 -21.88 -19.01
CA LEU A 300 -11.45 -21.62 -18.40
C LEU A 300 -11.74 -20.12 -18.32
N LYS A 301 -13.02 -19.75 -18.49
CA LYS A 301 -13.48 -18.35 -18.36
C LYS A 301 -13.12 -17.80 -16.97
N GLY A 302 -12.57 -16.59 -16.95
CA GLY A 302 -12.11 -15.93 -15.71
C GLY A 302 -10.68 -16.28 -15.29
N TYR A 303 -9.94 -17.05 -16.11
CA TYR A 303 -8.51 -17.29 -15.96
C TYR A 303 -7.73 -16.70 -17.15
N PRO A 304 -6.44 -16.33 -16.95
CA PRO A 304 -5.70 -16.39 -15.69
C PRO A 304 -6.13 -15.31 -14.69
N LYS A 305 -5.86 -15.54 -13.41
CA LYS A 305 -6.10 -14.55 -12.34
C LYS A 305 -5.04 -14.64 -11.25
N PRO A 306 -4.78 -13.56 -10.51
CA PRO A 306 -3.90 -13.61 -9.35
C PRO A 306 -4.45 -14.52 -8.25
N MET A 307 -3.57 -15.00 -7.37
CA MET A 307 -3.96 -15.85 -6.23
C MET A 307 -4.77 -15.12 -5.15
N PHE A 308 -4.66 -13.79 -5.07
CA PHE A 308 -5.43 -12.96 -4.15
C PHE A 308 -6.81 -12.58 -4.70
N ARG A 309 -7.77 -12.33 -3.80
CA ARG A 309 -9.09 -11.79 -4.13
C ARG A 309 -8.98 -10.30 -4.39
N LEU A 310 -9.56 -9.86 -5.50
CA LEU A 310 -9.49 -8.48 -5.96
C LEU A 310 -10.75 -7.70 -5.55
N HIS A 311 -10.54 -6.55 -4.92
CA HIS A 311 -11.56 -5.58 -4.55
C HIS A 311 -11.25 -4.23 -5.22
N GLY A 312 -12.27 -3.42 -5.51
CA GLY A 312 -12.10 -2.08 -6.11
C GLY A 312 -11.56 -2.02 -7.55
N LYS A 313 -11.23 -3.16 -8.19
CA LYS A 313 -10.82 -3.36 -9.61
C LYS A 313 -9.83 -2.33 -10.22
N MET A 314 -8.71 -2.77 -10.79
CA MET A 314 -8.73 -3.76 -11.87
C MET A 314 -7.39 -4.46 -11.99
N PHE A 315 -7.45 -5.76 -12.25
CA PHE A 315 -6.38 -6.41 -12.97
C PHE A 315 -6.95 -7.51 -13.90
N LYS A 316 -6.84 -7.33 -15.23
CA LYS A 316 -7.17 -8.29 -16.30
C LYS A 316 -5.86 -8.67 -17.00
N GLU A 317 -5.28 -9.82 -16.65
CA GLU A 317 -4.06 -10.29 -17.34
C GLU A 317 -4.52 -11.04 -18.56
N PRO A 318 -3.92 -10.76 -19.72
CA PRO A 318 -4.15 -11.61 -20.85
C PRO A 318 -3.44 -12.95 -20.60
N GLN A 319 -3.81 -13.98 -21.36
CA GLN A 319 -3.24 -15.31 -21.17
C GLN A 319 -1.71 -15.32 -21.35
N HIS A 320 -0.94 -15.89 -20.42
CA HIS A 320 0.53 -16.00 -20.55
C HIS A 320 1.01 -17.36 -21.03
N LEU A 321 0.27 -18.42 -20.66
CA LEU A 321 0.65 -19.79 -20.93
C LEU A 321 -0.39 -20.44 -21.84
N ALA A 322 0.03 -21.33 -22.72
CA ALA A 322 -0.85 -22.15 -23.54
C ALA A 322 -0.49 -23.63 -23.38
N VAL A 323 -1.50 -24.47 -23.22
CA VAL A 323 -1.37 -25.93 -23.30
C VAL A 323 -1.51 -26.31 -24.77
N LYS A 324 -0.52 -27.02 -25.31
CA LYS A 324 -0.47 -27.46 -26.71
C LYS A 324 -0.08 -28.93 -26.80
N GLU A 325 -0.42 -29.56 -27.92
CA GLU A 325 -0.02 -30.93 -28.23
C GLU A 325 -0.46 -31.91 -27.13
N LEU A 326 -1.70 -31.76 -26.65
CA LEU A 326 -2.26 -32.65 -25.63
C LEU A 326 -2.50 -34.04 -26.22
N SER A 327 -1.83 -35.05 -25.67
CA SER A 327 -2.04 -36.46 -26.02
C SER A 327 -2.28 -37.30 -24.78
N TYR A 328 -3.24 -38.23 -24.88
CA TYR A 328 -3.57 -39.17 -23.82
C TYR A 328 -3.18 -40.60 -24.22
N ASN A 329 -2.39 -41.27 -23.39
CA ASN A 329 -2.11 -42.68 -23.51
C ASN A 329 -3.04 -43.46 -22.56
N SER A 330 -4.01 -44.18 -23.13
CA SER A 330 -5.02 -44.94 -22.39
C SER A 330 -4.47 -46.19 -21.69
N GLU A 331 -3.38 -46.78 -22.20
CA GLU A 331 -2.76 -47.99 -21.61
C GLU A 331 -2.07 -47.65 -20.29
N ASN A 332 -1.32 -46.54 -20.28
CA ASN A 332 -0.55 -46.10 -19.12
C ASN A 332 -1.27 -45.06 -18.25
N LYS A 333 -2.45 -44.59 -18.68
CA LYS A 333 -3.20 -43.49 -18.06
C LYS A 333 -2.34 -42.24 -17.86
N ILE A 334 -1.55 -41.89 -18.87
CA ILE A 334 -0.64 -40.73 -18.87
C ILE A 334 -1.13 -39.70 -19.87
N VAL A 335 -1.23 -38.46 -19.43
CA VAL A 335 -1.39 -37.30 -20.29
C VAL A 335 -0.02 -36.64 -20.50
N SER A 336 0.29 -36.30 -21.73
CA SER A 336 1.44 -35.47 -22.08
C SER A 336 1.01 -34.24 -22.87
N PHE A 337 1.61 -33.10 -22.58
CA PHE A 337 1.39 -31.84 -23.30
C PHE A 337 2.62 -30.95 -23.22
N LYS A 338 2.68 -29.97 -24.11
CA LYS A 338 3.62 -28.85 -24.04
C LYS A 338 2.97 -27.65 -23.40
N LEU A 339 3.62 -27.12 -22.38
CA LEU A 339 3.26 -25.84 -21.79
C LEU A 339 4.14 -24.77 -22.42
N LYS A 340 3.53 -23.86 -23.19
CA LYS A 340 4.23 -22.81 -23.93
C LYS A 340 3.97 -21.43 -23.33
N ASN A 341 5.03 -20.65 -23.11
CA ASN A 341 4.92 -19.21 -22.89
C ASN A 341 4.50 -18.54 -24.21
N ILE A 342 3.41 -17.76 -24.21
CA ILE A 342 2.93 -17.04 -25.39
C ILE A 342 3.23 -15.54 -25.35
N ARG A 343 4.00 -15.10 -24.34
CA ARG A 343 4.34 -13.70 -24.11
C ARG A 343 5.80 -13.42 -24.44
N ASN A 344 6.09 -12.13 -24.53
CA ASN A 344 7.45 -11.59 -24.72
C ASN A 344 8.18 -11.36 -23.39
N GLU A 345 7.59 -11.81 -22.27
CA GLU A 345 8.11 -11.66 -20.92
C GLU A 345 8.40 -13.06 -20.33
N PRO A 346 9.41 -13.21 -19.46
CA PRO A 346 9.69 -14.46 -18.79
C PRO A 346 8.56 -14.85 -17.82
N VAL A 347 8.27 -16.15 -17.73
CA VAL A 347 7.25 -16.70 -16.83
C VAL A 347 7.84 -17.87 -16.05
N LYS A 348 7.72 -17.86 -14.72
CA LYS A 348 8.18 -18.98 -13.88
C LYS A 348 7.03 -19.92 -13.57
N VAL A 349 7.10 -21.15 -14.07
CA VAL A 349 6.12 -22.20 -13.76
C VAL A 349 6.57 -22.91 -12.49
N GLU A 350 5.76 -22.82 -11.44
CA GLU A 350 6.09 -23.40 -10.13
C GLU A 350 5.59 -24.85 -10.05
N SER A 351 4.29 -25.04 -10.27
CA SER A 351 3.70 -26.37 -10.24
C SER A 351 2.49 -26.49 -11.14
N ILE A 352 2.22 -27.72 -11.54
CA ILE A 352 1.10 -28.09 -12.39
C ILE A 352 0.35 -29.20 -11.68
N GLN A 353 -0.96 -29.02 -11.53
CA GLN A 353 -1.86 -30.02 -11.00
C GLN A 353 -2.81 -30.50 -12.10
N VAL A 354 -2.85 -31.81 -12.30
CA VAL A 354 -3.76 -32.47 -13.24
C VAL A 354 -4.66 -33.40 -12.45
N ASN A 355 -5.93 -33.03 -12.33
CA ASN A 355 -6.89 -33.64 -11.39
C ASN A 355 -6.33 -33.66 -9.96
N SER A 356 -5.95 -34.85 -9.44
CA SER A 356 -5.38 -35.02 -8.10
C SER A 356 -3.85 -35.08 -8.07
N ASN A 357 -3.20 -35.19 -9.22
CA ASN A 357 -1.75 -35.37 -9.30
C ASN A 357 -1.06 -34.01 -9.45
N LYS A 358 -0.09 -33.71 -8.60
CA LYS A 358 0.70 -32.48 -8.63
C LYS A 358 2.15 -32.77 -9.03
N VAL A 359 2.67 -31.99 -9.97
CA VAL A 359 4.08 -32.01 -10.39
C VAL A 359 4.69 -30.64 -10.12
N ILE A 360 5.82 -30.62 -9.42
CA ILE A 360 6.63 -29.41 -9.21
C ILE A 360 7.54 -29.26 -10.43
N VAL A 361 7.50 -28.10 -11.07
CA VAL A 361 8.25 -27.81 -12.29
C VAL A 361 9.43 -26.88 -11.98
N ASN A 362 9.18 -25.79 -11.24
CA ASN A 362 10.18 -24.76 -10.89
C ASN A 362 11.09 -24.33 -12.06
N LYS A 363 10.51 -24.10 -13.23
CA LYS A 363 11.23 -23.71 -14.46
C LYS A 363 10.81 -22.32 -14.90
N VAL A 364 11.79 -21.47 -15.21
CA VAL A 364 11.57 -20.20 -15.91
C VAL A 364 11.52 -20.47 -17.41
N LEU A 365 10.41 -20.10 -18.05
CA LEU A 365 10.25 -20.12 -19.49
C LEU A 365 10.55 -18.74 -20.04
N GLY A 366 11.54 -18.66 -20.92
CA GLY A 366 11.80 -17.45 -21.70
C GLY A 366 10.65 -17.12 -22.67
N PRO A 367 10.72 -15.98 -23.37
CA PRO A 367 9.76 -15.62 -24.40
C PRO A 367 9.57 -16.73 -25.42
N HIS A 368 8.33 -17.16 -25.65
CA HIS A 368 7.95 -18.21 -26.61
C HIS A 368 8.53 -19.62 -26.36
N GLU A 369 9.22 -19.84 -25.24
CA GLU A 369 9.75 -21.14 -24.84
C GLU A 369 8.64 -22.09 -24.37
N ASP A 370 8.85 -23.39 -24.56
CA ASP A 370 7.96 -24.44 -24.08
C ASP A 370 8.67 -25.46 -23.17
N THR A 371 7.87 -26.20 -22.42
CA THR A 371 8.32 -27.34 -21.64
C THR A 371 7.34 -28.50 -21.76
N SER A 372 7.87 -29.71 -21.93
CA SER A 372 7.06 -30.93 -22.02
C SER A 372 6.73 -31.44 -20.62
N ILE A 373 5.44 -31.73 -20.39
CA ILE A 373 4.91 -32.25 -19.13
C ILE A 373 4.31 -33.63 -19.39
N LYS A 374 4.59 -34.58 -18.50
CA LYS A 374 4.00 -35.92 -18.49
C LYS A 374 3.48 -36.20 -17.09
N ILE A 375 2.20 -36.53 -16.97
CA ILE A 375 1.55 -36.74 -15.66
C ILE A 375 0.40 -37.74 -15.79
N ALA A 376 0.21 -38.54 -14.74
CA ALA A 376 -0.89 -39.50 -14.70
C ALA A 376 -2.25 -38.79 -14.66
N SER A 377 -3.22 -39.28 -15.43
CA SER A 377 -4.59 -38.78 -15.49
C SER A 377 -5.53 -39.88 -15.92
N GLU A 378 -6.71 -39.93 -15.34
CA GLU A 378 -7.77 -40.91 -15.68
C GLU A 378 -8.65 -40.45 -16.85
N SER A 379 -8.52 -39.18 -17.27
CA SER A 379 -9.34 -38.57 -18.31
C SER A 379 -8.48 -38.10 -19.49
N PRO A 380 -8.97 -38.26 -20.74
CA PRO A 380 -8.35 -37.67 -21.94
C PRO A 380 -8.48 -36.14 -22.00
N SER A 381 -9.44 -35.56 -21.28
CA SER A 381 -9.67 -34.11 -21.15
C SER A 381 -9.51 -33.69 -19.68
N PRO A 382 -8.29 -33.71 -19.14
CA PRO A 382 -8.10 -33.43 -17.73
C PRO A 382 -8.34 -31.95 -17.41
N LYS A 383 -8.67 -31.70 -16.14
CA LYS A 383 -8.60 -30.36 -15.56
C LYS A 383 -7.15 -30.10 -15.16
N ILE A 384 -6.56 -29.08 -15.77
CA ILE A 384 -5.16 -28.68 -15.54
C ILE A 384 -5.18 -27.35 -14.80
N GLU A 385 -4.58 -27.30 -13.63
CA GLU A 385 -4.31 -26.07 -12.88
C GLU A 385 -2.80 -25.80 -12.90
N ILE A 386 -2.42 -24.57 -13.24
CA ILE A 386 -1.04 -24.15 -13.37
C ILE A 386 -0.82 -22.98 -12.41
N LEU A 387 0.11 -23.17 -11.48
CA LEU A 387 0.61 -22.14 -10.57
C LEU A 387 1.92 -21.60 -11.12
N TYR A 388 1.97 -20.28 -11.33
CA TYR A 388 3.10 -19.63 -11.98
C TYR A 388 3.26 -18.19 -11.50
N GLU A 389 4.45 -17.63 -11.70
CA GLU A 389 4.76 -16.23 -11.39
C GLU A 389 5.01 -15.45 -12.69
N ILE A 390 4.49 -14.23 -12.74
CA ILE A 390 4.84 -13.22 -13.74
C ILE A 390 5.57 -12.07 -13.06
N CYS A 391 6.44 -11.38 -13.80
CA CYS A 391 7.13 -10.20 -13.30
C CYS A 391 6.42 -8.93 -13.79
N LYS A 392 6.19 -7.98 -12.89
CA LYS A 392 5.65 -6.66 -13.21
C LYS A 392 6.42 -5.58 -12.48
N GLU A 393 6.84 -4.56 -13.22
CA GLU A 393 7.44 -3.37 -12.64
C GLU A 393 6.44 -2.63 -11.76
N ALA A 394 6.83 -2.37 -10.52
CA ALA A 394 6.00 -1.70 -9.53
C ALA A 394 6.80 -0.79 -8.61
N ASP A 395 6.16 0.29 -8.15
CA ASP A 395 6.59 1.01 -6.96
C ASP A 395 5.89 0.37 -5.76
N VAL A 396 6.66 -0.04 -4.74
CA VAL A 396 6.15 -0.85 -3.63
C VAL A 396 6.49 -0.22 -2.29
N ILE A 397 5.52 -0.24 -1.38
CA ILE A 397 5.69 0.04 0.03
C ILE A 397 5.52 -1.26 0.80
N TRP A 398 6.54 -1.63 1.57
CA TRP A 398 6.45 -2.73 2.54
C TRP A 398 6.42 -2.20 3.97
N PRO A 399 5.67 -2.85 4.88
CA PRO A 399 5.83 -2.61 6.30
C PRO A 399 7.22 -3.02 6.78
N ARG A 400 7.83 -2.23 7.66
CA ARG A 400 9.17 -2.47 8.24
C ARG A 400 9.28 -3.82 8.96
N ALA A 401 8.17 -4.34 9.48
CA ALA A 401 8.12 -5.66 10.11
C ALA A 401 8.31 -6.83 9.11
N LYS A 402 8.01 -6.63 7.82
CA LYS A 402 8.03 -7.67 6.78
C LYS A 402 9.18 -7.51 5.77
N VAL A 403 10.08 -6.54 5.99
CA VAL A 403 11.16 -6.20 5.05
C VAL A 403 12.46 -5.87 5.75
N LYS A 404 13.55 -6.40 5.21
CA LYS A 404 14.91 -6.13 5.64
C LYS A 404 15.73 -5.64 4.45
N VAL A 405 16.38 -4.48 4.59
CA VAL A 405 17.39 -4.04 3.61
C VAL A 405 18.66 -4.82 3.87
N VAL A 406 19.11 -5.58 2.88
CA VAL A 406 20.28 -6.47 2.97
C VAL A 406 21.55 -5.72 2.58
N GLY A 407 21.48 -4.85 1.56
CA GLY A 407 22.63 -4.10 1.08
C GLY A 407 22.31 -3.22 -0.13
N LEU A 408 23.34 -2.63 -0.71
CA LEU A 408 23.24 -1.87 -1.97
C LEU A 408 23.37 -2.82 -3.16
N GLY A 409 22.58 -2.56 -4.21
CA GLY A 409 22.73 -3.19 -5.52
C GLY A 409 23.69 -2.43 -6.45
N ASP A 410 24.07 -1.19 -6.08
CA ASP A 410 24.99 -0.35 -6.84
C ASP A 410 26.22 0.07 -6.02
N TYR A 411 27.25 0.53 -6.74
CA TYR A 411 28.41 1.15 -6.11
C TYR A 411 28.10 2.61 -5.76
N PRO A 412 28.55 3.10 -4.58
CA PRO A 412 28.56 4.52 -4.27
C PRO A 412 29.21 5.33 -5.41
N PRO A 413 28.71 6.53 -5.78
CA PRO A 413 29.20 7.28 -6.94
C PRO A 413 30.71 7.55 -6.93
N THR A 414 31.32 7.71 -5.75
CA THR A 414 32.77 7.87 -5.60
C THR A 414 33.53 6.60 -6.00
N LEU A 415 33.05 5.44 -5.55
CA LEU A 415 33.60 4.13 -5.92
C LEU A 415 33.30 3.80 -7.38
N LEU A 416 32.07 4.05 -7.86
CA LEU A 416 31.72 3.85 -9.27
C LEU A 416 32.61 4.69 -10.19
N ARG A 417 32.82 5.98 -9.88
CA ARG A 417 33.78 6.81 -10.62
C ARG A 417 35.19 6.24 -10.58
N SER A 418 35.63 5.71 -9.43
CA SER A 418 36.95 5.08 -9.34
C SER A 418 37.05 3.81 -10.18
N ILE A 419 35.99 2.99 -10.26
CA ILE A 419 35.91 1.78 -11.09
C ILE A 419 35.87 2.17 -12.58
N LEU A 420 35.09 3.18 -12.95
CA LEU A 420 34.98 3.63 -14.34
C LEU A 420 36.23 4.37 -14.83
N SER A 421 36.95 5.08 -13.94
CA SER A 421 38.17 5.85 -14.27
C SER A 421 39.47 5.03 -14.18
N ARG A 422 39.44 3.86 -13.54
CA ARG A 422 40.56 2.91 -13.49
C ARG A 422 40.19 1.70 -14.35
N LYS A 423 40.86 1.34 -15.45
CA LYS A 423 42.23 0.77 -15.48
C LYS A 423 42.65 -0.07 -14.25
N VAL A 424 41.72 -0.56 -13.42
CA VAL A 424 42.00 -1.43 -12.26
C VAL A 424 41.26 -2.73 -12.47
N PHE A 425 41.84 -3.52 -13.36
CA PHE A 425 42.04 -4.97 -13.30
C PHE A 425 42.89 -5.29 -14.54
N ARG A 426 44.15 -4.85 -14.51
CA ARG A 426 45.23 -5.45 -15.29
C ARG A 426 46.40 -5.63 -14.35
#